data_AF-A0A1G9XGN0-F1
#
_entry.id   AF-A0A1G9XGN0-F1
#
_cell.length_a   1.000
_cell.length_b   1.000
_cell.length_c   1.000
_cell.angle_alpha   90.00
_cell.angle_beta   90.00
_cell.angle_gamma   90.00
#
_symmetry.space_group_name_H-M   'P 1'
#
loop_
_entity.id
_entity.type
_entity.pdbx_description
1 polymer ?
#
loop_
_entity_poly.entity_id
_entity_poly.type
_entity_poly.pdbx_seq_one_letter_code
_entity_poly.pdbx_strand_id
1 'polypeptide(L)'
;MAYFTLVLAVVFAFIIALFAVQNSMMVNVTMLKWNIEASLVLVILGAASLGFLLALSLQLYVQVRLRFRLYKAQSRIKQLEQELGQFIQPDETDHQANAVIEPEIQPEIPVKTPGQ
;
A
#
# COMPACT_ATOMS: atom_id res chain seq x y z
N MET A 1 9.50 12.70 -21.79
CA MET A 1 9.96 12.71 -20.39
C MET A 1 11.17 11.80 -20.14
N ALA A 2 11.13 10.51 -20.49
CA ALA A 2 12.23 9.57 -20.19
C ALA A 2 13.61 9.97 -20.75
N TYR A 3 13.68 10.47 -22.00
CA TYR A 3 14.96 10.91 -22.59
C TYR A 3 15.59 12.09 -21.84
N PHE A 4 14.79 13.03 -21.35
CA PHE A 4 15.27 14.15 -20.55
C PHE A 4 15.87 13.66 -19.22
N THR A 5 15.21 12.72 -18.55
CA THR A 5 15.74 12.09 -17.34
C THR A 5 17.05 11.35 -17.61
N LEU A 6 17.17 10.67 -18.75
CA LEU A 6 18.39 9.96 -19.13
C LEU A 6 19.55 10.92 -19.42
N VAL A 7 19.29 12.00 -20.17
CA VAL A 7 20.29 13.06 -20.40
C VAL A 7 20.74 13.68 -19.07
N LEU A 8 19.79 14.01 -18.19
CA LEU A 8 20.09 14.59 -16.88
C LEU A 8 20.93 13.62 -16.02
N ALA A 9 20.59 12.33 -16.03
CA ALA A 9 21.35 11.30 -15.32
C ALA A 9 22.79 11.17 -15.83
N VAL A 10 22.99 11.21 -17.16
CA VAL A 10 24.33 11.19 -17.77
C VAL A 10 25.14 12.43 -17.39
N VAL A 11 24.53 13.63 -17.46
CA VAL A 11 25.19 14.87 -17.04
C VAL A 11 25.60 14.81 -15.57
N PHE A 12 24.71 14.32 -14.70
CA PHE A 12 24.99 14.18 -13.28
C PHE A 12 26.10 13.15 -13.00
N ALA A 13 26.09 12.02 -13.70
CA ALA A 13 27.15 11.01 -13.63
C ALA A 13 28.51 11.60 -14.05
N PHE A 14 28.54 12.45 -15.08
CA PHE A 14 29.76 13.13 -15.52
C PHE A 14 30.29 14.10 -14.46
N ILE A 15 29.41 14.87 -13.81
CA ILE A 15 29.77 15.77 -12.71
C ILE A 15 30.36 14.98 -11.53
N ILE A 16 29.73 13.86 -11.14
CA ILE A 16 30.23 12.98 -10.08
C ILE A 16 31.62 12.45 -10.44
N ALA A 17 31.82 11.99 -11.68
CA ALA A 17 33.11 11.48 -12.13
C ALA A 17 34.21 12.55 -12.07
N LEU A 18 33.91 13.78 -12.53
CA LEU A 18 34.84 14.91 -12.42
C LEU A 18 35.17 15.23 -10.96
N PHE A 19 34.18 15.21 -10.07
CA PHE A 19 34.38 15.42 -8.65
C PHE A 19 35.27 14.33 -8.03
N ALA A 20 35.07 13.06 -8.41
CA ALA A 20 35.89 11.95 -7.93
C ALA A 20 37.36 12.06 -8.39
N VAL A 21 37.59 12.46 -9.64
CA VAL A 21 38.95 12.64 -10.19
C VAL A 21 39.65 13.84 -9.55
N GLN A 22 38.97 14.96 -9.37
CA GLN A 22 39.56 16.17 -8.76
C GLN A 22 39.77 16.03 -7.25
N ASN A 23 38.88 15.30 -6.57
CA ASN A 23 38.95 15.04 -5.15
C ASN A 23 39.63 13.70 -4.83
N SER A 24 40.54 13.23 -5.69
CA SER A 24 41.30 11.99 -5.50
C SER A 24 42.34 12.06 -4.37
N MET A 25 42.23 13.06 -3.48
CA MET A 25 43.05 13.15 -2.29
C MET A 25 42.82 11.89 -1.45
N MET A 26 43.92 11.18 -1.24
CA MET A 26 43.94 9.94 -0.49
C MET A 26 43.83 10.28 0.99
N VAL A 27 42.81 9.73 1.64
CA VAL A 27 42.56 9.89 3.07
C VAL A 27 42.77 8.54 3.73
N ASN A 28 43.50 8.54 4.83
CA ASN A 28 43.66 7.36 5.66
C ASN A 28 42.48 7.31 6.65
N VAL A 29 41.64 6.29 6.50
CA VAL A 29 40.46 6.09 7.35
C VAL A 29 40.75 4.96 8.32
N THR A 30 40.90 5.32 9.59
CA THR A 30 41.02 4.35 10.69
C THR A 30 39.63 4.05 11.27
N MET A 31 39.10 2.86 10.98
CA MET A 31 37.89 2.33 11.61
C MET A 31 38.26 1.22 12.59
N LEU A 32 38.26 1.55 13.89
CA LEU A 32 38.45 0.65 15.03
C LEU A 32 39.79 -0.13 15.03
N LYS A 33 39.97 -1.11 14.14
CA LYS A 33 41.22 -1.87 13.91
C LYS A 33 41.66 -1.88 12.44
N TRP A 34 40.85 -1.35 11.54
CA TRP A 34 41.13 -1.33 10.11
C TRP A 34 41.64 0.04 9.70
N ASN A 35 42.68 0.05 8.88
CA ASN A 35 43.21 1.25 8.25
C ASN A 35 43.08 1.04 6.74
N ILE A 36 42.37 1.94 6.09
CA ILE A 36 42.12 1.88 4.65
C ILE A 36 42.54 3.22 4.06
N GLU A 37 43.41 3.17 3.06
CA GLU A 37 43.74 4.33 2.24
C GLU A 37 42.83 4.33 1.02
N ALA A 38 41.94 5.31 0.96
CA ALA A 38 40.98 5.46 -0.12
C ALA A 38 40.76 6.94 -0.42
N SER A 39 40.24 7.26 -1.61
CA SER A 39 39.80 8.63 -1.86
C SER A 39 38.59 8.98 -0.99
N LEU A 40 38.51 10.24 -0.55
CA LEU A 40 37.42 10.72 0.31
C LEU A 40 36.04 10.45 -0.32
N VAL A 41 35.92 10.65 -1.64
CA VAL A 41 34.68 10.39 -2.39
C VAL A 41 34.26 8.93 -2.31
N LEU A 42 35.21 7.99 -2.42
CA LEU A 42 34.91 6.56 -2.33
C LEU A 42 34.40 6.18 -0.94
N VAL A 43 34.96 6.79 0.11
CA VAL A 43 34.53 6.57 1.49
C VAL A 43 33.10 7.06 1.70
N ILE A 44 32.78 8.28 1.23
CA ILE A 44 31.44 8.87 1.36
C ILE A 44 30.42 8.07 0.56
N LEU A 45 30.72 7.74 -0.70
CA LEU A 45 29.82 6.96 -1.55
C LEU A 45 29.61 5.54 -0.99
N GLY A 46 30.68 4.90 -0.50
CA GLY A 46 30.61 3.60 0.14
C GLY A 46 29.72 3.62 1.39
N ALA A 47 29.93 4.58 2.28
CA ALA A 47 29.13 4.74 3.50
C ALA A 47 27.65 5.04 3.18
N ALA A 48 27.39 5.97 2.25
CA ALA A 48 26.03 6.31 1.82
C ALA A 48 25.34 5.11 1.16
N SER A 49 26.04 4.35 0.31
CA SER A 49 25.51 3.15 -0.34
C SER A 49 25.16 2.07 0.69
N LEU A 50 26.05 1.81 1.65
CA LEU A 50 25.76 0.87 2.74
C LEU A 50 24.55 1.30 3.57
N GLY A 51 24.48 2.58 3.94
CA GLY A 51 23.32 3.14 4.64
C GLY A 51 22.02 2.98 3.85
N PHE A 52 22.06 3.25 2.54
CA PHE A 52 20.92 3.05 1.64
C PHE A 52 20.51 1.58 1.53
N LEU A 53 21.45 0.65 1.39
CA LEU A 53 21.18 -0.79 1.36
C LEU A 53 20.52 -1.26 2.66
N LEU A 54 20.99 -0.78 3.81
CA LEU A 54 20.39 -1.08 5.11
C LEU A 54 18.96 -0.53 5.21
N ALA A 55 18.75 0.73 4.81
CA ALA A 55 17.42 1.35 4.80
C ALA A 55 16.45 0.61 3.88
N LEU A 56 16.88 0.23 2.68
CA LEU A 56 16.11 -0.59 1.75
C LEU A 56 15.75 -1.95 2.36
N SER A 57 16.71 -2.60 3.03
CA SER A 57 16.49 -3.90 3.67
C SER A 57 15.44 -3.81 4.78
N LEU A 58 15.49 -2.75 5.59
CA LEU A 58 14.48 -2.48 6.63
C LEU A 58 13.11 -2.18 6.02
N GLN A 59 13.05 -1.36 4.97
CA GLN A 59 11.80 -1.07 4.27
C GLN A 59 11.16 -2.34 3.71
N LEU A 60 11.96 -3.20 3.06
CA LEU A 60 11.49 -4.47 2.52
C LEU A 60 10.97 -5.38 3.63
N TYR A 61 11.69 -5.47 4.75
CA TYR A 61 11.27 -6.26 5.92
C TYR A 61 9.90 -5.80 6.45
N VAL A 62 9.71 -4.48 6.62
CA VAL A 62 8.43 -3.91 7.05
C VAL A 62 7.31 -4.23 6.06
N GLN A 63 7.58 -4.06 4.76
CA GLN A 63 6.60 -4.31 3.71
C GLN A 63 6.16 -5.78 3.67
N VAL A 64 7.09 -6.72 3.82
CA VAL A 64 6.80 -8.16 3.90
C VAL A 64 5.92 -8.46 5.12
N ARG A 65 6.28 -7.95 6.31
CA ARG A 65 5.48 -8.13 7.52
C ARG A 65 4.06 -7.59 7.37
N LEU A 66 3.91 -6.44 6.71
CA LEU A 66 2.62 -5.80 6.48
C LEU A 66 1.75 -6.65 5.53
N ARG A 67 2.34 -7.19 4.46
CA ARG A 67 1.64 -8.11 3.53
C ARG A 67 1.16 -9.38 4.25
N PHE A 68 1.97 -9.96 5.12
CA PHE A 68 1.55 -11.12 5.92
C PHE A 68 0.39 -10.79 6.85
N ARG A 69 0.40 -9.62 7.49
CA ARG A 69 -0.70 -9.17 8.36
C ARG A 69 -1.99 -8.96 7.56
N LEU A 70 -1.90 -8.35 6.38
CA LEU A 70 -3.04 -8.17 5.47
C LEU A 70 -3.63 -9.52 5.06
N TYR A 71 -2.78 -10.49 4.69
CA TYR A 71 -3.25 -11.83 4.33
C TYR A 71 -3.97 -12.52 5.50
N LYS A 72 -3.41 -12.46 6.71
CA LYS A 72 -4.05 -13.01 7.92
C LYS A 72 -5.38 -12.32 8.23
N ALA A 73 -5.45 -11.00 8.09
CA ALA A 73 -6.67 -10.24 8.31
C ALA A 73 -7.76 -10.61 7.30
N GLN A 74 -7.41 -10.74 6.01
CA GLN A 74 -8.34 -11.18 4.96
C GLN A 74 -8.86 -12.60 5.21
N SER A 75 -7.99 -13.54 5.57
CA SER A 75 -8.41 -14.90 5.93
C SER A 75 -9.36 -14.90 7.12
N ARG A 76 -9.13 -14.03 8.11
CA ARG A 76 -10.01 -13.92 9.28
C ARG A 76 -11.37 -13.34 8.89
N ILE A 77 -11.42 -12.30 8.05
CA ILE A 77 -12.67 -11.75 7.51
C ILE A 77 -13.47 -12.85 6.81
N LYS A 78 -12.83 -13.62 5.91
CA LYS A 78 -13.49 -14.70 5.18
C LYS A 78 -14.04 -15.80 6.12
N GLN A 79 -13.32 -16.14 7.18
CA GLN A 79 -13.80 -17.08 8.18
C GLN A 79 -15.02 -16.55 8.94
N LEU A 80 -14.99 -15.29 9.38
CA LEU A 80 -16.12 -14.68 10.07
C LEU A 80 -17.35 -14.56 9.14
N GLU A 81 -17.16 -14.21 7.87
CA GLU A 81 -18.24 -14.17 6.87
C GLU A 81 -18.86 -15.56 6.65
N GLN A 82 -18.06 -16.62 6.65
CA GLN A 82 -18.55 -18.00 6.55
C GLN A 82 -19.31 -18.44 7.81
N GLU A 83 -18.82 -18.09 9.00
CA GLU A 83 -19.52 -18.36 10.26
C GLU A 83 -20.86 -17.61 10.30
N LEU A 84 -20.89 -16.32 9.97
CA LEU A 84 -22.11 -15.51 9.85
C LEU A 84 -23.09 -16.10 8.81
N GLY A 85 -22.60 -16.53 7.64
CA GLY A 85 -23.43 -17.17 6.62
C GLY A 85 -23.98 -18.54 7.02
N GLN A 86 -23.32 -19.25 7.94
CA GLN A 86 -23.84 -20.49 8.53
C GLN A 86 -24.95 -20.23 9.57
N PHE A 87 -24.92 -19.07 10.25
CA PHE A 87 -25.99 -18.65 11.16
C PHE A 87 -27.17 -17.98 10.44
N ILE A 88 -26.99 -17.51 9.20
CA ILE A 88 -28.04 -17.06 8.29
C ILE A 88 -28.34 -18.20 7.30
N GLN A 89 -28.77 -19.37 7.80
CA GLN A 89 -29.50 -20.29 6.94
C GLN A 89 -30.92 -19.72 6.73
N PRO A 90 -31.44 -19.72 5.49
CA PRO A 90 -32.81 -19.32 5.22
C PRO A 90 -33.74 -20.36 5.84
N ASP A 91 -34.21 -20.07 7.04
CA ASP A 91 -35.39 -20.68 7.63
C ASP A 91 -36.63 -20.17 6.88
N GLU A 92 -36.78 -20.59 5.63
CA GLU A 92 -38.01 -20.38 4.86
C GLU A 92 -38.29 -21.61 4.01
N THR A 93 -38.66 -22.70 4.68
CA THR A 93 -39.66 -23.60 4.10
C THR A 93 -40.58 -24.06 5.22
N ASP A 94 -41.58 -23.24 5.52
CA ASP A 94 -42.90 -23.78 5.84
C ASP A 94 -44.00 -22.92 5.21
N HIS A 95 -44.92 -23.66 4.64
CA HIS A 95 -46.01 -23.23 3.80
C HIS A 95 -47.13 -22.49 4.57
N GLN A 96 -47.89 -21.69 3.80
CA GLN A 96 -49.32 -21.44 4.00
C GLN A 96 -49.75 -20.64 5.25
N ALA A 97 -49.88 -19.31 5.12
CA ALA A 97 -50.94 -18.54 5.78
C ALA A 97 -50.95 -17.09 5.27
N ASN A 98 -51.49 -16.87 4.06
CA ASN A 98 -52.23 -15.65 3.64
C ASN A 98 -52.33 -15.58 2.12
N ALA A 99 -52.95 -16.60 1.53
CA ALA A 99 -53.96 -16.31 0.52
C ALA A 99 -55.29 -16.26 1.28
N VAL A 100 -56.15 -15.29 0.94
CA VAL A 100 -57.46 -15.03 1.55
C VAL A 100 -57.42 -14.19 2.83
N ILE A 101 -57.25 -12.87 2.70
CA ILE A 101 -58.32 -11.90 3.05
C ILE A 101 -58.13 -10.67 2.16
N GLU A 102 -58.85 -10.61 1.04
CA GLU A 102 -59.14 -9.35 0.38
C GLU A 102 -60.65 -9.12 0.48
N PRO A 103 -61.09 -8.15 1.27
CA PRO A 103 -62.35 -7.48 1.04
C PRO A 103 -62.00 -6.12 0.45
N GLU A 104 -62.09 -6.05 -0.87
CA GLU A 104 -62.39 -4.81 -1.57
C GLU A 104 -63.62 -4.16 -0.92
N ILE A 105 -63.43 -3.12 -0.10
CA ILE A 105 -64.48 -2.14 0.21
C ILE A 105 -63.81 -0.77 0.35
N GLN A 106 -63.73 -0.05 -0.77
CA GLN A 106 -63.75 1.41 -0.74
C GLN A 106 -65.20 1.86 -0.61
N PRO A 107 -65.50 2.84 0.26
CA PRO A 107 -66.49 3.82 -0.11
C PRO A 107 -65.86 5.22 -0.01
N GLU A 108 -65.53 5.75 -1.18
CA GLU A 108 -65.93 7.07 -1.66
C GLU A 108 -66.68 7.96 -0.66
N ILE A 109 -66.10 9.10 -0.25
CA ILE A 109 -66.82 10.36 0.03
C ILE A 109 -65.83 11.56 0.03
N PRO A 110 -66.24 12.81 -0.26
CA PRO A 110 -66.71 13.36 -1.52
C PRO A 110 -65.86 14.55 -2.02
N VAL A 111 -66.01 14.85 -3.32
CA VAL A 111 -65.50 16.03 -4.04
C VAL A 111 -66.10 17.36 -3.55
N LYS A 112 -65.26 18.41 -3.45
CA LYS A 112 -65.56 19.79 -3.93
C LYS A 112 -64.25 20.58 -4.16
N THR A 113 -63.65 20.55 -5.35
CA THR A 113 -63.75 21.50 -6.51
C THR A 113 -62.90 22.78 -6.34
N PRO A 114 -62.19 23.25 -7.40
CA PRO A 114 -60.96 24.03 -7.31
C PRO A 114 -61.19 25.54 -7.35
N GLY A 115 -60.18 26.31 -6.94
CA GLY A 115 -60.18 27.76 -7.09
C GLY A 115 -59.04 28.47 -6.36
N GLN A 116 -57.83 28.42 -6.95
CA GLN A 116 -56.92 29.55 -7.19
C GLN A 116 -55.75 29.07 -8.04
#